data_AF-A0A2E3EEV4-F1
#
_entry.id   AF-A0A2E3EEV4-F1
#
_cell.length_a   1.000
_cell.length_b   1.000
_cell.length_c   1.000
_cell.angle_alpha   90.00
_cell.angle_beta   90.00
_cell.angle_gamma   90.00
#
_symmetry.space_group_name_H-M   'P 1'
#
loop_
_entity.id
_entity.type
_entity.pdbx_description
1 polymer ?
#
loop_
_entity_poly.entity_id
_entity_poly.type
_entity_poly.pdbx_seq_one_letter_code
_entity_poly.pdbx_strand_id
1 'polypeptide(L)'
;MKIFKLLNSSLIFLVLFCSEAIANESTITAVFKNDAKYKGTDDTFVRKGSSFSGGMSNFGRCPTIEINEQTRLGLIRFDVSSLFKKYIKINTVTLRLFSKNAPKSGKVSAHRLNIANSAWREGGNCGGTVIGGNRHEVTWFHLVDYGGFPSPPPSWASRTAGPSTAGVDYDEKALGSTDNRESKENAKFDIVFDGDLNGLINDWALASPIPELRDRGGNPSWTADWNWAQPAAETANEGILLKGSDGTVHVFHSSEAENPELRPQLIVSYEPRKKS
;
A
#
# COMPACT_ATOMS: atom_id res chain seq x y z
N MET A 1 -29.53 -12.98 88.01
CA MET A 1 -30.74 -12.28 87.51
C MET A 1 -30.29 -11.31 86.41
N LYS A 2 -30.80 -11.48 85.17
CA LYS A 2 -30.56 -10.71 83.91
C LYS A 2 -29.17 -10.90 83.25
N ILE A 3 -29.03 -11.67 82.14
CA ILE A 3 -29.33 -11.43 80.69
C ILE A 3 -28.16 -10.64 80.01
N PHE A 4 -27.26 -11.29 79.23
CA PHE A 4 -27.18 -11.40 77.73
C PHE A 4 -27.00 -10.03 77.02
N LYS A 5 -26.14 -9.73 76.03
CA LYS A 5 -25.64 -10.38 74.78
C LYS A 5 -24.53 -9.44 74.19
N LEU A 6 -23.33 -9.90 73.81
CA LEU A 6 -22.86 -10.32 72.46
C LEU A 6 -22.40 -9.21 71.47
N LEU A 7 -21.20 -9.45 70.89
CA LEU A 7 -20.68 -9.09 69.55
C LEU A 7 -20.21 -7.65 69.23
N ASN A 8 -18.90 -7.50 68.94
CA ASN A 8 -18.33 -7.37 67.58
C ASN A 8 -16.88 -6.85 67.66
N SER A 9 -15.86 -7.63 67.31
CA SER A 9 -15.39 -8.00 65.96
C SER A 9 -14.29 -7.05 65.46
N SER A 10 -13.11 -7.65 65.31
CA SER A 10 -11.89 -7.14 64.71
C SER A 10 -12.11 -6.44 63.36
N LEU A 11 -11.40 -5.32 63.12
CA LEU A 11 -11.10 -4.87 61.76
C LEU A 11 -9.65 -4.41 61.69
N ILE A 12 -8.78 -5.35 61.30
CA ILE A 12 -7.43 -5.05 60.80
C ILE A 12 -7.63 -4.43 59.41
N PHE A 13 -7.33 -3.14 59.28
CA PHE A 13 -7.27 -2.47 57.98
C PHE A 13 -6.00 -2.91 57.26
N LEU A 14 -6.08 -4.04 56.55
CA LEU A 14 -5.12 -4.39 55.51
C LEU A 14 -5.55 -3.63 54.25
N VAL A 15 -4.97 -2.45 54.04
CA VAL A 15 -5.09 -1.71 52.78
C VAL A 15 -4.33 -2.53 51.72
N LEU A 16 -5.04 -3.39 50.99
CA LEU A 16 -4.57 -3.86 49.70
C LEU A 16 -4.50 -2.64 48.79
N PHE A 17 -3.28 -2.13 48.58
CA PHE A 17 -2.98 -1.46 47.32
C PHE A 17 -3.14 -2.51 46.23
N CYS A 18 -4.35 -2.61 45.67
CA CYS A 18 -4.51 -3.04 44.29
C CYS A 18 -3.85 -1.96 43.44
N SER A 19 -2.52 -2.02 43.30
CA SER A 19 -1.89 -1.55 42.10
C SER A 19 -2.52 -2.36 40.98
N GLU A 20 -3.48 -1.75 40.29
CA GLU A 20 -3.75 -2.08 38.91
C GLU A 20 -2.41 -1.92 38.20
N ALA A 21 -1.67 -3.02 38.14
CA ALA A 21 -0.73 -3.25 37.07
C ALA A 21 -1.59 -3.23 35.81
N ILE A 22 -1.79 -2.03 35.26
CA ILE A 22 -2.10 -1.86 33.86
C ILE A 22 -0.91 -2.54 33.18
N ALA A 23 -1.10 -3.82 32.86
CA ALA A 23 -0.19 -4.54 32.01
C ALA A 23 -0.11 -3.70 30.75
N ASN A 24 0.98 -2.96 30.64
CA ASN A 24 1.31 -2.16 29.48
C ASN A 24 1.36 -3.19 28.35
N GLU A 25 0.26 -3.34 27.59
CA GLU A 25 0.21 -4.29 26.50
C GLU A 25 1.33 -3.87 25.55
N SER A 26 2.39 -4.67 25.51
CA SER A 26 3.63 -4.31 24.85
C SER A 26 3.31 -4.07 23.38
N THR A 27 3.31 -2.81 22.98
CA THR A 27 3.05 -2.42 21.59
C THR A 27 4.14 -3.01 20.72
N ILE A 28 3.75 -3.74 19.68
CA ILE A 28 4.66 -4.35 18.70
C ILE A 28 4.67 -3.49 17.44
N THR A 29 5.84 -3.33 16.82
CA THR A 29 5.98 -2.70 15.51
C THR A 29 6.35 -3.76 14.46
N ALA A 30 5.54 -3.87 13.41
CA ALA A 30 5.86 -4.62 12.20
C ALA A 30 6.22 -3.65 11.07
N VAL A 31 7.25 -3.98 10.29
CA VAL A 31 7.69 -3.20 9.13
C VAL A 31 7.56 -4.08 7.89
N PHE A 32 6.64 -3.72 7.01
CA PHE A 32 6.42 -4.38 5.73
C PHE A 32 7.23 -3.67 4.66
N LYS A 33 7.98 -4.46 3.88
CA LYS A 33 8.77 -4.01 2.74
C LYS A 33 8.51 -4.93 1.56
N ASN A 34 8.57 -4.36 0.36
CA ASN A 34 8.58 -5.13 -0.87
C ASN A 34 10.02 -5.51 -1.21
N ASP A 35 10.53 -6.51 -0.50
CA ASP A 35 11.88 -7.05 -0.69
C ASP A 35 11.89 -8.26 -1.65
N ALA A 36 13.02 -9.00 -1.70
CA ALA A 36 13.14 -10.18 -2.54
C ALA A 36 12.14 -11.31 -2.20
N LYS A 37 11.50 -11.28 -1.02
CA LYS A 37 10.52 -12.27 -0.58
C LYS A 37 9.08 -11.86 -0.91
N TYR A 38 8.83 -10.58 -1.18
CA TYR A 38 7.52 -10.08 -1.58
C TYR A 38 7.10 -10.72 -2.91
N LYS A 39 5.89 -11.27 -2.98
CA LYS A 39 5.39 -11.98 -4.18
C LYS A 39 4.30 -11.22 -4.93
N GLY A 40 3.92 -10.05 -4.44
CA GLY A 40 2.93 -9.20 -5.11
C GLY A 40 3.53 -8.36 -6.24
N THR A 41 2.72 -7.44 -6.73
CA THR A 41 3.00 -6.49 -7.82
C THR A 41 4.03 -5.43 -7.41
N ASP A 42 5.01 -5.16 -8.27
CA ASP A 42 5.99 -4.09 -8.11
C ASP A 42 5.31 -2.70 -8.12
N ASP A 43 5.96 -1.71 -7.49
CA ASP A 43 5.44 -0.34 -7.48
C ASP A 43 5.53 0.29 -8.88
N THR A 44 4.59 1.17 -9.19
CA THR A 44 4.55 1.88 -10.48
C THR A 44 3.94 3.26 -10.34
N PHE A 45 3.92 4.02 -11.43
CA PHE A 45 3.05 5.20 -11.54
C PHE A 45 2.34 5.19 -12.88
N VAL A 46 1.15 5.76 -12.90
CA VAL A 46 0.32 5.88 -14.09
C VAL A 46 0.12 7.34 -14.45
N ARG A 47 0.02 7.61 -15.75
CA ARG A 47 -0.35 8.93 -16.24
C ARG A 47 -1.87 9.12 -16.21
N LYS A 48 -2.32 10.26 -15.68
CA LYS A 48 -3.68 10.74 -15.91
C LYS A 48 -3.80 11.22 -17.37
N GLY A 49 -4.55 10.49 -18.19
CA GLY A 49 -4.67 10.75 -19.62
C GLY A 49 -5.70 9.84 -20.29
N SER A 50 -6.10 10.19 -21.51
CA SER A 50 -7.00 9.37 -22.33
C SER A 50 -6.26 8.20 -22.97
N SER A 51 -7.02 7.30 -23.61
CA SER A 51 -6.62 6.00 -24.16
C SER A 51 -5.45 6.00 -25.16
N PHE A 52 -4.94 7.16 -25.58
CA PHE A 52 -3.95 7.30 -26.66
C PHE A 52 -2.87 8.34 -26.32
N SER A 53 -1.86 7.98 -25.52
CA SER A 53 -0.63 8.77 -25.46
C SER A 53 0.67 7.97 -25.52
N GLY A 54 0.63 6.68 -25.84
CA GLY A 54 1.86 5.93 -26.07
C GLY A 54 1.67 4.53 -26.58
N GLY A 55 2.57 4.08 -27.46
CA GLY A 55 2.62 2.68 -27.86
C GLY A 55 3.10 1.78 -26.72
N MET A 56 2.59 0.54 -26.70
CA MET A 56 3.21 -0.67 -26.14
C MET A 56 4.18 -0.44 -24.96
N SER A 57 3.63 -0.11 -23.80
CA SER A 57 4.43 0.23 -22.62
C SER A 57 4.25 -0.81 -21.53
N ASN A 58 5.16 -1.78 -21.47
CA ASN A 58 5.34 -2.66 -20.31
C ASN A 58 5.95 -1.87 -19.15
N PHE A 59 5.26 -0.85 -18.64
CA PHE A 59 5.77 0.08 -17.64
C PHE A 59 5.53 -0.43 -16.22
N GLY A 60 6.61 -0.66 -15.49
CA GLY A 60 6.63 -1.09 -14.10
C GLY A 60 8.07 -1.39 -13.70
N ARG A 61 8.29 -1.98 -12.52
CA ARG A 61 9.64 -2.36 -12.06
C ARG A 61 10.69 -1.22 -12.17
N CYS A 62 10.25 0.03 -12.05
CA CYS A 62 11.13 1.20 -12.09
C CYS A 62 11.76 1.41 -10.73
N PRO A 63 13.02 1.89 -10.62
CA PRO A 63 13.65 2.21 -9.33
C PRO A 63 13.03 3.44 -8.64
N THR A 64 12.07 4.10 -9.29
CA THR A 64 11.45 5.35 -8.85
C THR A 64 9.98 5.42 -9.19
N ILE A 65 9.24 6.20 -8.41
CA ILE A 65 7.83 6.54 -8.61
C ILE A 65 7.73 8.06 -8.73
N GLU A 66 7.04 8.54 -9.75
CA GLU A 66 6.75 9.96 -9.95
C GLU A 66 5.30 10.25 -9.61
N ILE A 67 5.06 11.37 -8.91
CA ILE A 67 3.74 11.77 -8.42
C ILE A 67 3.57 13.29 -8.61
N ASN A 68 2.39 13.72 -9.05
CA ASN A 68 1.94 15.11 -8.97
C ASN A 68 0.40 15.14 -8.91
N GLU A 69 -0.20 16.32 -8.99
CA GLU A 69 -1.66 16.45 -9.00
C GLU A 69 -2.30 16.03 -10.33
N GLN A 70 -1.65 16.35 -11.45
CA GLN A 70 -2.32 16.49 -12.74
C GLN A 70 -2.08 15.33 -13.68
N THR A 71 -0.89 14.73 -13.66
CA THR A 71 -0.42 13.81 -14.70
C THR A 71 0.22 12.54 -14.17
N ARG A 72 0.48 12.39 -12.88
CA ARG A 72 1.22 11.25 -12.31
C ARG A 72 0.60 10.77 -11.00
N LEU A 73 0.13 9.54 -10.97
CA LEU A 73 -0.40 8.89 -9.77
C LEU A 73 0.48 7.69 -9.43
N GLY A 74 1.06 7.67 -8.24
CA GLY A 74 1.88 6.56 -7.76
C GLY A 74 1.00 5.43 -7.24
N LEU A 75 1.45 4.19 -7.42
CA LEU A 75 0.77 2.98 -6.96
C LEU A 75 1.77 2.10 -6.23
N ILE A 76 1.45 1.78 -4.98
CA ILE A 76 2.27 0.95 -4.09
C ILE A 76 1.35 -0.06 -3.42
N ARG A 77 1.85 -1.28 -3.18
CA ARG A 77 1.15 -2.33 -2.45
C ARG A 77 2.05 -2.87 -1.34
N PHE A 78 1.46 -3.39 -0.26
CA PHE A 78 2.20 -4.14 0.76
C PHE A 78 1.46 -5.45 1.08
N ASP A 79 2.21 -6.50 1.38
CA ASP A 79 1.65 -7.74 1.93
C ASP A 79 1.63 -7.66 3.46
N VAL A 80 0.43 -7.45 4.02
CA VAL A 80 0.20 -7.41 5.48
C VAL A 80 -0.52 -8.66 6.00
N SER A 81 -0.64 -9.72 5.19
CA SER A 81 -1.35 -10.97 5.54
C SER A 81 -0.85 -11.61 6.84
N SER A 82 0.43 -11.41 7.18
CA SER A 82 1.00 -11.89 8.44
C SER A 82 0.37 -11.27 9.70
N LEU A 83 -0.36 -10.15 9.59
CA LEU A 83 -1.14 -9.55 10.68
C LEU A 83 -2.53 -10.16 10.87
N PHE A 84 -2.97 -11.04 9.97
CA PHE A 84 -4.30 -11.63 10.05
C PHE A 84 -4.54 -12.30 11.40
N LYS A 85 -5.53 -11.80 12.15
CA LYS A 85 -5.89 -12.23 13.51
C LYS A 85 -4.75 -12.14 14.55
N LYS A 86 -3.69 -11.35 14.31
CA LYS A 86 -2.55 -11.20 15.24
C LYS A 86 -2.68 -10.09 16.26
N TYR A 87 -3.59 -9.15 16.05
CA TYR A 87 -3.72 -7.95 16.88
C TYR A 87 -5.13 -7.82 17.47
N ILE A 88 -5.23 -7.05 18.54
CA ILE A 88 -6.50 -6.57 19.10
C ILE A 88 -6.79 -5.16 18.57
N LYS A 89 -5.73 -4.36 18.43
CA LYS A 89 -5.83 -2.97 17.99
C LYS A 89 -4.59 -2.54 17.20
N ILE A 90 -4.81 -1.80 16.13
CA ILE A 90 -3.80 -1.05 15.38
C ILE A 90 -3.73 0.35 15.99
N ASN A 91 -2.53 0.73 16.44
CA ASN A 91 -2.27 2.03 17.05
C ASN A 91 -1.89 3.07 15.99
N THR A 92 -0.98 2.71 15.08
CA THR A 92 -0.53 3.60 14.01
C THR A 92 -0.22 2.80 12.75
N VAL A 93 -0.52 3.40 11.60
CA VAL A 93 0.00 2.95 10.30
C VAL A 93 0.74 4.14 9.69
N THR A 94 1.97 3.91 9.23
CA THR A 94 2.79 4.93 8.59
C THR A 94 3.36 4.39 7.29
N LEU A 95 3.04 5.06 6.19
CA LEU A 95 3.74 4.85 4.93
C LEU A 95 5.01 5.71 4.94
N ARG A 96 6.16 5.05 4.90
CA ARG A 96 7.47 5.71 4.76
C ARG A 96 7.97 5.55 3.33
N LEU A 97 8.22 6.68 2.69
CA LEU A 97 8.88 6.78 1.39
C LEU A 97 10.27 7.42 1.58
N PHE A 98 11.08 7.37 0.53
CA PHE A 98 12.39 8.00 0.51
C PHE A 98 12.47 8.92 -0.70
N SER A 99 12.65 10.22 -0.46
CA SER A 99 12.65 11.22 -1.53
C SER A 99 13.86 11.04 -2.44
N LYS A 100 13.68 11.23 -3.75
CA LYS A 100 14.79 11.26 -4.73
C LYS A 100 15.01 12.65 -5.30
N ASN A 101 14.03 13.52 -5.16
CA ASN A 101 14.19 14.94 -5.46
C ASN A 101 13.82 15.80 -4.24
N ALA A 102 14.16 17.08 -4.33
CA ALA A 102 13.84 18.10 -3.32
C ALA A 102 12.81 19.08 -3.90
N PRO A 103 11.52 18.71 -3.92
CA PRO A 103 10.49 19.61 -4.40
C PRO A 103 10.41 20.86 -3.51
N LYS A 104 10.19 22.02 -4.15
CA LYS A 104 10.16 23.33 -3.48
C LYS A 104 8.85 23.59 -2.75
N SER A 105 7.79 22.88 -3.13
CA SER A 105 6.46 22.98 -2.56
C SER A 105 5.69 21.68 -2.83
N GLY A 106 4.48 21.62 -2.27
CA GLY A 106 3.54 20.54 -2.52
C GLY A 106 3.32 19.66 -1.30
N LYS A 107 2.33 18.80 -1.43
CA LYS A 107 1.91 17.80 -0.45
C LYS A 107 1.63 16.51 -1.21
N VAL A 108 1.95 15.39 -0.57
CA VAL A 108 1.60 14.07 -1.08
C VAL A 108 0.56 13.47 -0.15
N SER A 109 -0.55 13.01 -0.72
CA SER A 109 -1.59 12.24 -0.03
C SER A 109 -1.54 10.78 -0.43
N ALA A 110 -1.84 9.91 0.53
CA ALA A 110 -2.07 8.49 0.32
C ALA A 110 -3.56 8.21 0.36
N HIS A 111 -4.07 7.46 -0.60
CA HIS A 111 -5.47 7.04 -0.70
C HIS A 111 -5.54 5.53 -0.78
N ARG A 112 -6.59 4.94 -0.18
CA ARG A 112 -6.94 3.54 -0.42
C ARG A 112 -7.43 3.41 -1.86
N LEU A 113 -6.81 2.53 -2.63
CA LEU A 113 -7.29 2.21 -3.98
C LEU A 113 -8.57 1.39 -3.86
N ASN A 114 -9.58 1.69 -4.67
CA ASN A 114 -10.85 0.96 -4.64
C ASN A 114 -10.60 -0.53 -4.92
N ILE A 115 -11.34 -1.42 -4.24
CA ILE A 115 -11.21 -2.87 -4.42
C ILE A 115 -11.42 -3.32 -5.87
N ALA A 116 -12.23 -2.59 -6.65
CA ALA A 116 -12.28 -2.82 -8.08
C ALA A 116 -10.85 -2.74 -8.63
N ASN A 117 -10.17 -1.62 -8.42
CA ASN A 117 -8.86 -1.29 -8.98
C ASN A 117 -7.65 -1.88 -8.21
N SER A 118 -7.86 -2.54 -7.08
CA SER A 118 -6.78 -3.01 -6.21
C SER A 118 -5.95 -4.15 -6.81
N ALA A 119 -6.51 -4.88 -7.78
CA ALA A 119 -5.83 -5.96 -8.49
C ALA A 119 -5.07 -5.50 -9.75
N TRP A 120 -4.41 -4.33 -9.70
CA TRP A 120 -3.57 -3.90 -10.81
C TRP A 120 -2.35 -4.82 -10.99
N ARG A 121 -1.87 -4.87 -12.23
CA ARG A 121 -0.63 -5.53 -12.65
C ARG A 121 0.27 -4.50 -13.32
N GLU A 122 1.53 -4.54 -12.95
CA GLU A 122 2.61 -3.75 -13.52
C GLU A 122 3.18 -4.39 -14.80
N GLY A 123 3.87 -3.60 -15.61
CA GLY A 123 4.74 -4.14 -16.65
C GLY A 123 6.10 -4.57 -16.10
N GLY A 124 6.77 -5.51 -16.77
CA GLY A 124 8.03 -6.08 -16.27
C GLY A 124 9.29 -5.22 -16.40
N ASN A 125 9.21 -4.02 -17.00
CA ASN A 125 10.37 -3.18 -17.34
C ASN A 125 10.17 -1.69 -17.00
N CYS A 126 11.26 -1.01 -16.61
CA CYS A 126 11.24 0.43 -16.36
C CYS A 126 11.30 1.26 -17.65
N GLY A 127 10.19 1.26 -18.39
CA GLY A 127 10.17 1.75 -19.77
C GLY A 127 10.84 0.77 -20.73
N GLY A 128 10.38 0.77 -21.97
CA GLY A 128 10.91 -0.09 -23.04
C GLY A 128 11.20 0.72 -24.30
N THR A 129 12.14 0.23 -25.10
CA THR A 129 12.40 0.76 -26.45
C THR A 129 11.20 0.47 -27.33
N VAL A 130 10.39 1.48 -27.61
CA VAL A 130 9.44 1.45 -28.72
C VAL A 130 10.14 2.06 -29.93
N ILE A 131 9.96 1.45 -31.10
CA ILE A 131 10.36 2.04 -32.38
C ILE A 131 9.70 3.42 -32.49
N GLY A 132 10.47 4.51 -32.49
CA GLY A 132 9.94 5.88 -32.53
C GLY A 132 10.44 6.83 -31.43
N GLY A 133 11.27 6.36 -30.49
CA GLY A 133 12.13 7.23 -29.67
C GLY A 133 11.48 7.97 -28.48
N ASN A 134 10.17 7.88 -28.30
CA ASN A 134 9.50 8.45 -27.14
C ASN A 134 9.30 7.41 -26.03
N ARG A 135 9.75 7.73 -24.81
CA ARG A 135 9.42 6.95 -23.60
C ARG A 135 7.93 7.10 -23.35
N HIS A 136 7.18 6.04 -23.55
CA HIS A 136 5.76 6.03 -23.28
C HIS A 136 5.54 5.54 -21.84
N GLU A 137 4.97 6.43 -21.04
CA GLU A 137 4.45 6.09 -19.72
C GLU A 137 3.08 5.44 -19.88
N VAL A 138 2.75 4.50 -18.99
CA VAL A 138 1.44 3.84 -19.02
C VAL A 138 0.36 4.81 -18.52
N THR A 139 -0.72 4.98 -19.29
CA THR A 139 -1.97 5.55 -18.77
C THR A 139 -2.82 4.41 -18.25
N TRP A 140 -3.72 4.65 -17.32
CA TRP A 140 -4.61 3.58 -16.87
C TRP A 140 -5.65 3.15 -17.91
N PHE A 141 -5.83 3.92 -18.97
CA PHE A 141 -6.60 3.47 -20.12
C PHE A 141 -5.79 2.58 -21.06
N HIS A 142 -4.46 2.61 -20.97
CA HIS A 142 -3.60 1.67 -21.64
C HIS A 142 -3.49 0.42 -20.76
N LEU A 143 -4.48 -0.47 -20.98
CA LEU A 143 -4.25 -1.90 -20.91
C LEU A 143 -2.88 -2.18 -21.53
N VAL A 144 -2.11 -3.14 -21.02
CA VAL A 144 -0.93 -3.64 -21.73
C VAL A 144 -1.42 -4.17 -23.09
N ASP A 145 -1.46 -3.29 -24.09
CA ASP A 145 -2.17 -3.47 -25.34
C ASP A 145 -1.20 -4.16 -26.31
N TYR A 146 -1.45 -5.44 -26.51
CA TYR A 146 -1.04 -6.17 -27.70
C TYR A 146 -2.28 -6.57 -28.48
N GLY A 147 -3.04 -5.58 -28.92
CA GLY A 147 -4.09 -5.74 -29.91
C GLY A 147 -5.40 -6.22 -29.28
N GLY A 148 -6.46 -5.46 -29.54
CA GLY A 148 -7.81 -5.90 -29.29
C GLY A 148 -8.04 -7.34 -29.80
N PHE A 149 -8.80 -8.09 -29.00
CA PHE A 149 -9.20 -9.48 -29.19
C PHE A 149 -8.19 -10.58 -28.79
N PRO A 150 -8.67 -11.65 -28.11
CA PRO A 150 -10.07 -11.95 -27.83
C PRO A 150 -10.56 -11.37 -26.50
N SER A 151 -11.88 -11.18 -26.43
CA SER A 151 -12.59 -11.04 -25.16
C SER A 151 -12.31 -12.26 -24.28
N PRO A 152 -12.07 -12.09 -22.97
CA PRO A 152 -12.15 -10.83 -22.23
C PRO A 152 -10.82 -10.05 -22.20
N PRO A 153 -10.87 -8.71 -22.11
CA PRO A 153 -9.66 -7.88 -22.05
C PRO A 153 -8.76 -8.28 -20.86
N PRO A 154 -7.43 -8.35 -21.05
CA PRO A 154 -6.50 -8.67 -19.98
C PRO A 154 -6.58 -7.62 -18.87
N SER A 155 -6.80 -8.08 -17.63
CA SER A 155 -7.04 -7.23 -16.47
C SER A 155 -5.71 -6.72 -15.89
N TRP A 156 -5.14 -5.71 -16.54
CA TRP A 156 -4.06 -4.92 -15.96
C TRP A 156 -4.55 -4.06 -14.77
N ALA A 157 -5.87 -3.81 -14.68
CA ALA A 157 -6.61 -3.39 -13.50
C ALA A 157 -8.10 -3.66 -13.71
N SER A 158 -8.73 -4.48 -12.86
CA SER A 158 -10.18 -4.58 -12.57
C SER A 158 -11.22 -4.71 -13.70
N ARG A 159 -10.84 -4.58 -14.96
CA ARG A 159 -11.71 -4.31 -16.11
C ARG A 159 -12.55 -3.02 -15.98
N THR A 160 -12.25 -2.17 -15.00
CA THR A 160 -12.89 -0.88 -14.79
C THR A 160 -11.92 0.23 -15.17
N ALA A 161 -12.39 1.23 -15.92
CA ALA A 161 -11.62 2.45 -16.13
C ALA A 161 -11.26 3.06 -14.76
N GLY A 162 -10.04 3.58 -14.62
CA GLY A 162 -9.52 4.18 -13.39
C GLY A 162 -8.17 4.92 -13.60
N PRO A 163 -7.39 5.25 -12.54
CA PRO A 163 -7.85 5.64 -11.25
C PRO A 163 -7.79 7.17 -11.11
N SER A 164 -8.53 7.91 -11.95
CA SER A 164 -8.40 9.37 -12.00
C SER A 164 -9.55 10.10 -11.29
N THR A 165 -10.51 9.35 -10.77
CA THR A 165 -11.74 9.86 -10.16
C THR A 165 -11.82 9.45 -8.69
N ALA A 166 -11.74 10.44 -7.80
CA ALA A 166 -11.96 10.25 -6.37
C ALA A 166 -13.38 9.70 -6.11
N GLY A 167 -13.52 8.81 -5.13
CA GLY A 167 -14.80 8.17 -4.76
C GLY A 167 -15.24 7.03 -5.70
N VAL A 168 -14.63 6.91 -6.88
CA VAL A 168 -14.85 5.78 -7.80
C VAL A 168 -13.64 4.87 -7.76
N ASP A 169 -12.46 5.44 -7.99
CA ASP A 169 -11.27 4.66 -8.26
C ASP A 169 -10.38 4.45 -7.04
N TYR A 170 -10.45 5.39 -6.12
CA TYR A 170 -9.78 5.43 -4.83
C TYR A 170 -10.67 6.23 -3.89
N ASP A 171 -10.49 6.04 -2.60
CA ASP A 171 -11.28 6.73 -1.59
C ASP A 171 -11.10 8.25 -1.69
N GLU A 172 -12.22 8.98 -1.71
CA GLU A 172 -12.18 10.45 -1.77
C GLU A 172 -11.44 11.04 -0.57
N LYS A 173 -11.68 10.45 0.61
CA LYS A 173 -10.90 10.77 1.82
C LYS A 173 -9.53 10.10 1.75
N ALA A 174 -8.47 10.88 1.86
CA ALA A 174 -7.12 10.36 1.99
C ALA A 174 -6.97 9.56 3.29
N LEU A 175 -6.17 8.48 3.24
CA LEU A 175 -5.67 7.81 4.44
C LEU A 175 -4.75 8.73 5.23
N GLY A 176 -4.00 9.61 4.58
CA GLY A 176 -3.15 10.60 5.24
C GLY A 176 -2.49 11.52 4.22
N SER A 177 -1.87 12.60 4.70
CA SER A 177 -1.10 13.50 3.84
C SER A 177 0.04 14.19 4.59
N THR A 178 1.14 14.45 3.87
CA THR A 178 2.32 15.12 4.41
C THR A 178 2.82 16.17 3.44
N ASP A 179 3.20 17.33 3.97
CA ASP A 179 3.83 18.39 3.19
C ASP A 179 5.23 17.95 2.76
N ASN A 180 5.54 18.11 1.47
CA ASN A 180 6.85 17.80 0.92
C ASN A 180 7.55 19.11 0.53
N ARG A 181 8.02 19.82 1.55
CA ARG A 181 8.78 21.07 1.40
C ARG A 181 10.21 20.77 1.82
N GLU A 182 11.15 20.89 0.89
CA GLU A 182 12.60 20.77 1.17
C GLU A 182 13.12 19.36 1.53
N SER A 183 12.41 18.28 1.16
CA SER A 183 12.93 16.93 1.37
C SER A 183 14.29 16.78 0.69
N LYS A 184 15.34 16.45 1.45
CA LYS A 184 16.65 16.14 0.88
C LYS A 184 16.57 14.82 0.12
N GLU A 185 17.45 14.63 -0.86
CA GLU A 185 17.61 13.33 -1.47
C GLU A 185 17.86 12.26 -0.39
N ASN A 186 17.19 11.11 -0.54
CA ASN A 186 17.16 9.97 0.37
C ASN A 186 16.57 10.26 1.76
N ALA A 187 16.01 11.45 2.01
CA ALA A 187 15.33 11.75 3.25
C ALA A 187 14.05 10.92 3.40
N LYS A 188 13.77 10.50 4.64
CA LYS A 188 12.50 9.84 5.01
C LYS A 188 11.36 10.83 4.81
N PHE A 189 10.30 10.35 4.18
CA PHE A 189 9.06 11.04 3.97
C PHE A 189 7.92 10.17 4.50
N ASP A 190 7.38 10.53 5.67
CA ASP A 190 6.39 9.73 6.38
C ASP A 190 4.99 10.31 6.21
N ILE A 191 4.06 9.48 5.76
CA ILE A 191 2.61 9.77 5.76
C ILE A 191 1.99 8.91 6.85
N VAL A 192 1.49 9.55 7.92
CA VAL A 192 0.76 8.88 8.99
C VAL A 192 -0.70 8.74 8.57
N PHE A 193 -1.24 7.52 8.68
CA PHE A 193 -2.62 7.26 8.32
C PHE A 193 -3.58 7.63 9.45
N ASP A 194 -4.79 8.04 9.09
CA ASP A 194 -5.92 8.37 9.96
C ASP A 194 -7.15 7.50 9.64
N GLY A 195 -8.20 7.62 10.48
CA GLY A 195 -9.46 6.90 10.31
C GLY A 195 -9.47 5.53 10.99
N ASP A 196 -10.27 4.59 10.45
CA ASP A 196 -10.40 3.24 10.98
C ASP A 196 -9.24 2.34 10.54
N LEU A 197 -8.15 2.39 11.31
CA LEU A 197 -6.95 1.59 11.04
C LEU A 197 -7.16 0.08 11.28
N ASN A 198 -8.06 -0.30 12.19
CA ASN A 198 -8.40 -1.71 12.42
C ASN A 198 -9.13 -2.27 11.19
N GLY A 199 -10.16 -1.57 10.71
CA GLY A 199 -10.88 -1.92 9.49
C GLY A 199 -9.92 -2.03 8.30
N LEU A 200 -9.07 -1.01 8.11
CA LEU A 200 -8.07 -0.98 7.03
C LEU A 200 -7.17 -2.22 7.03
N ILE A 201 -6.51 -2.52 8.16
CA ILE A 201 -5.58 -3.67 8.22
C ILE A 201 -6.34 -5.01 8.20
N ASN A 202 -7.57 -5.09 8.71
CA ASN A 202 -8.38 -6.31 8.58
C ASN A 202 -8.69 -6.63 7.13
N ASP A 203 -9.12 -5.64 6.35
CA ASP A 203 -9.41 -5.77 4.93
C ASP A 203 -8.13 -6.19 4.16
N TRP A 204 -7.02 -5.50 4.42
CA TRP A 204 -5.76 -5.75 3.72
C TRP A 204 -5.11 -7.08 4.10
N ALA A 205 -5.25 -7.53 5.35
CA ALA A 205 -4.68 -8.79 5.81
C ALA A 205 -5.52 -10.01 5.42
N LEU A 206 -6.81 -9.81 5.10
CA LEU A 206 -7.67 -10.83 4.50
C LEU A 206 -7.29 -11.11 3.05
N ALA A 207 -6.89 -10.07 2.32
CA ALA A 207 -6.34 -10.23 0.99
C ALA A 207 -5.02 -11.01 1.07
N SER A 208 -5.02 -12.25 0.56
CA SER A 208 -3.84 -13.09 0.51
C SER A 208 -3.39 -13.23 -0.95
N PRO A 209 -2.08 -13.13 -1.23
CA PRO A 209 -1.56 -13.54 -2.53
C PRO A 209 -1.96 -15.00 -2.80
N ILE A 210 -2.50 -15.28 -3.98
CA ILE A 210 -2.84 -16.65 -4.35
C ILE A 210 -1.54 -17.46 -4.44
N PRO A 211 -1.41 -18.60 -3.73
CA PRO A 211 -0.22 -19.44 -3.80
C PRO A 211 0.12 -19.78 -5.25
N GLU A 212 1.42 -19.73 -5.59
CA GLU A 212 1.96 -20.06 -6.92
C GLU A 212 1.67 -19.05 -8.06
N LEU A 213 0.73 -18.13 -7.88
CA LEU A 213 0.57 -16.99 -8.78
C LEU A 213 1.54 -15.88 -8.35
N ARG A 214 2.55 -15.61 -9.18
CA ARG A 214 3.30 -14.36 -9.08
C ARG A 214 2.46 -13.29 -9.76
N ASP A 215 1.96 -12.33 -8.98
CA ASP A 215 1.32 -11.12 -9.54
C ASP A 215 2.35 -10.17 -10.17
N ARG A 216 3.63 -10.52 -10.10
CA ARG A 216 4.69 -9.85 -10.85
C ARG A 216 4.47 -10.06 -12.34
N GLY A 217 4.09 -8.99 -13.04
CA GLY A 217 3.98 -8.95 -14.50
C GLY A 217 5.32 -9.23 -15.17
N GLY A 218 5.73 -10.50 -15.20
CA GLY A 218 6.94 -10.97 -15.85
C GLY A 218 6.60 -11.76 -17.10
N ASN A 219 7.39 -11.57 -18.16
CA ASN A 219 7.40 -12.48 -19.30
C ASN A 219 8.22 -13.74 -18.93
N PRO A 220 7.70 -14.98 -19.05
CA PRO A 220 8.51 -16.19 -18.88
C PRO A 220 9.55 -16.32 -19.99
N SER A 221 10.74 -16.81 -19.66
CA SER A 221 11.93 -16.82 -20.55
C SER A 221 11.93 -17.88 -21.66
N TRP A 222 10.83 -18.61 -21.91
CA TRP A 222 10.85 -19.74 -22.85
C TRP A 222 9.48 -20.15 -23.47
N THR A 223 8.44 -19.30 -23.39
CA THR A 223 7.13 -19.63 -23.96
C THR A 223 6.84 -18.82 -25.22
N ALA A 224 6.63 -19.51 -26.34
CA ALA A 224 6.11 -18.95 -27.58
C ALA A 224 4.60 -18.62 -27.50
N ASP A 225 3.94 -18.97 -26.39
CA ASP A 225 2.51 -18.74 -26.17
C ASP A 225 2.26 -17.72 -25.05
N TRP A 226 1.84 -16.52 -25.48
CA TRP A 226 1.32 -15.40 -24.69
C TRP A 226 -0.05 -15.72 -24.07
N ASN A 227 -0.09 -16.51 -22.99
CA ASN A 227 -1.36 -16.78 -22.32
C ASN A 227 -1.74 -15.70 -21.28
N TRP A 228 -2.50 -14.72 -21.77
CA TRP A 228 -3.19 -13.63 -21.07
C TRP A 228 -4.41 -14.05 -20.24
N ALA A 229 -4.58 -15.35 -19.97
CA ALA A 229 -5.75 -15.93 -19.32
C ALA A 229 -5.61 -16.10 -17.80
N GLN A 230 -4.61 -15.50 -17.16
CA GLN A 230 -4.49 -15.55 -15.71
C GLN A 230 -5.51 -14.58 -15.11
N PRO A 231 -6.57 -15.05 -14.41
CA PRO A 231 -7.50 -14.16 -13.73
C PRO A 231 -6.69 -13.21 -12.84
N ALA A 232 -7.07 -11.93 -12.80
CA ALA A 232 -6.61 -11.06 -11.72
C ALA A 232 -6.88 -11.79 -10.40
N ALA A 233 -5.93 -11.77 -9.45
CA ALA A 233 -6.18 -12.39 -8.17
C ALA A 233 -7.46 -11.78 -7.58
N GLU A 234 -8.47 -12.62 -7.31
CA GLU A 234 -9.77 -12.18 -6.76
C GLU A 234 -9.59 -11.49 -5.39
N THR A 235 -8.43 -11.67 -4.75
CA THR A 235 -8.01 -10.93 -3.56
C THR A 235 -6.58 -10.42 -3.73
N ALA A 236 -6.41 -9.26 -4.35
CA ALA A 236 -5.13 -8.56 -4.33
C ALA A 236 -5.02 -7.73 -3.05
N ASN A 237 -3.88 -7.78 -2.36
CA ASN A 237 -3.62 -6.86 -1.23
C ASN A 237 -3.96 -5.45 -1.69
N GLU A 238 -4.67 -4.70 -0.86
CA GLU A 238 -5.20 -3.45 -1.35
C GLU A 238 -4.11 -2.41 -1.58
N GLY A 239 -4.28 -1.65 -2.65
CA GLY A 239 -3.31 -0.67 -3.09
C GLY A 239 -3.38 0.64 -2.34
N ILE A 240 -2.25 1.33 -2.34
CA ILE A 240 -2.13 2.72 -1.98
C ILE A 240 -1.92 3.51 -3.26
N LEU A 241 -2.78 4.48 -3.50
CA LEU A 241 -2.60 5.52 -4.51
C LEU A 241 -1.95 6.75 -3.88
N LEU A 242 -0.87 7.22 -4.49
CA LEU A 242 -0.16 8.43 -4.11
C LEU A 242 -0.48 9.55 -5.08
N LYS A 243 -0.89 10.71 -4.54
CA LYS A 243 -1.28 11.87 -5.33
C LYS A 243 -0.63 13.15 -4.80
N GLY A 244 -0.17 14.01 -5.70
CA GLY A 244 0.33 15.35 -5.38
C GLY A 244 -0.81 16.37 -5.22
N SER A 245 -0.54 17.43 -4.48
CA SER A 245 -1.46 18.56 -4.30
C SER A 245 -1.28 19.68 -5.32
N ASP A 246 -0.18 19.68 -6.07
CA ASP A 246 0.13 20.71 -7.06
C ASP A 246 0.80 20.09 -8.32
N GLY A 247 1.21 20.95 -9.25
CA GLY A 247 1.92 20.54 -10.47
C GLY A 247 3.37 20.09 -10.24
N THR A 248 3.91 20.19 -9.01
CA THR A 248 5.28 19.78 -8.71
C THR A 248 5.40 18.26 -8.80
N VAL A 249 6.41 17.79 -9.54
CA VAL A 249 6.71 16.36 -9.58
C VAL A 249 7.50 15.99 -8.32
N HIS A 250 6.91 15.13 -7.51
CA HIS A 250 7.56 14.45 -6.39
C HIS A 250 8.09 13.11 -6.89
N VAL A 251 9.37 12.82 -6.64
CA VAL A 251 10.02 11.57 -7.03
C VAL A 251 10.44 10.84 -5.78
N PHE A 252 10.01 9.59 -5.63
CA PHE A 252 10.44 8.71 -4.54
C PHE A 252 11.13 7.47 -5.09
N HIS A 253 11.96 6.85 -4.28
CA HIS A 253 12.42 5.49 -4.52
C HIS A 253 11.26 4.51 -4.46
N SER A 254 11.31 3.49 -5.32
CA SER A 254 10.35 2.38 -5.34
C SER A 254 10.92 1.15 -4.66
N SER A 255 10.12 0.08 -4.64
CA SER A 255 10.53 -1.29 -4.30
C SER A 255 11.70 -1.83 -5.13
N GLU A 256 11.98 -1.24 -6.30
CA GLU A 256 13.08 -1.64 -7.19
C GLU A 256 14.33 -0.76 -7.06
N ALA A 257 14.39 0.10 -6.03
CA ALA A 257 15.61 0.81 -5.70
C ALA A 257 16.76 -0.19 -5.42
N GLU A 258 17.93 0.11 -5.98
CA GLU A 258 19.14 -0.70 -5.83
C GLU A 258 19.54 -0.83 -4.36
N ASN A 259 19.41 0.25 -3.60
CA ASN A 259 19.64 0.25 -2.17
C ASN A 259 18.35 -0.18 -1.43
N PRO A 260 18.33 -1.36 -0.76
CA PRO A 260 17.14 -1.86 -0.07
C PRO A 260 16.68 -0.97 1.09
N GLU A 261 17.56 -0.14 1.66
CA GLU A 261 17.22 0.78 2.75
C GLU A 261 16.40 1.98 2.28
N LEU A 262 16.37 2.25 0.98
CA LEU A 262 15.60 3.33 0.37
C LEU A 262 14.25 2.87 -0.19
N ARG A 263 13.88 1.60 -0.02
CA ARG A 263 12.61 1.07 -0.50
C ARG A 263 11.44 1.49 0.40
N PRO A 264 10.24 1.73 -0.15
CA PRO A 264 9.04 2.03 0.63
C PRO A 264 8.79 1.04 1.77
N GLN A 265 8.24 1.55 2.87
CA GLN A 265 7.92 0.76 4.05
C GLN A 265 6.51 1.09 4.52
N LEU A 266 5.74 0.08 4.90
CA LEU A 266 4.53 0.26 5.69
C LEU A 266 4.85 -0.18 7.12
N ILE A 267 4.77 0.76 8.05
CA ILE A 267 5.11 0.56 9.46
C ILE A 267 3.81 0.51 10.24
N VAL A 268 3.53 -0.62 10.89
CA VAL A 268 2.31 -0.85 11.65
C VAL A 268 2.66 -1.10 13.11
N SER A 269 2.13 -0.26 13.99
CA SER A 269 2.24 -0.41 15.44
C SER A 269 0.91 -0.97 15.97
N TYR A 270 0.95 -2.03 16.77
CA TYR A 270 -0.26 -2.73 17.22
C TYR A 270 -0.14 -3.37 18.61
N GLU A 271 -1.28 -3.55 19.25
CA GLU A 271 -1.44 -4.33 20.49
C GLU A 271 -1.65 -5.81 20.10
N PRO A 272 -0.75 -6.72 20.50
CA PRO A 272 -0.82 -8.11 20.08
C PRO A 272 -1.98 -8.85 20.75
N ARG A 273 -2.64 -9.73 20.00
CA ARG A 273 -3.57 -10.69 20.60
C ARG A 273 -2.76 -11.67 21.46
N LYS A 274 -3.10 -11.78 22.74
CA LYS A 274 -2.49 -12.77 23.64
C LYS A 274 -2.67 -14.16 23.04
N LYS A 275 -1.60 -14.97 23.02
CA LYS A 275 -1.72 -16.38 22.63
C LYS A 275 -2.62 -17.05 23.67
N SER A 276 -3.77 -17.54 23.22
CA SER A 276 -4.61 -18.47 23.98
C SER A 276 -3.91 -19.83 24.05
#